data_AF-A0A951TIE3-F1
#
_entry.id   AF-A0A951TIE3-F1
#
_cell.length_a   1.000
_cell.length_b   1.000
_cell.length_c   1.000
_cell.angle_alpha   90.00
_cell.angle_beta   90.00
_cell.angle_gamma   90.00
#
_symmetry.space_group_name_H-M   'P 1'
#
loop_
_entity.id
_entity.type
_entity.pdbx_description
1 polymer ?
#
loop_
_entity_poly.entity_id
_entity_poly.type
_entity_poly.pdbx_seq_one_letter_code
_entity_poly.pdbx_strand_id
1 'polypeptide(L)'
;MRIFFILILVIVLGACVPAKKYHELLINQQTCNDDLQEYKTIVETQSMQLDVQKEIIELLKEDTTNYGNQYRVLKAKYQQVNQADNPFNSSKELGSGAGGMNDLRGKPRMRLANLSSIPETPHTDIVVIAFSLVVNDRGKVVRVNVRNEGTTTNNQKLIDEVKELILKEVKYEPKMGAREEMFDYNVTIQPN
;
A
#
# COMPACT_ATOMS: atom_id res chain seq x y z
N MET A 1 47.34 -46.16 -76.32
CA MET A 1 47.05 -44.70 -76.36
C MET A 1 45.58 -44.38 -76.64
N ARG A 2 44.94 -44.87 -77.72
CA ARG A 2 43.52 -44.54 -78.05
C ARG A 2 42.48 -45.00 -77.01
N ILE A 3 42.64 -46.19 -76.43
CA ILE A 3 41.69 -46.74 -75.45
C ILE A 3 41.71 -45.99 -74.11
N PHE A 4 42.88 -45.51 -73.67
CA PHE A 4 43.01 -44.69 -72.47
C PHE A 4 42.31 -43.34 -72.61
N PHE A 5 42.35 -42.73 -73.79
CA PHE A 5 41.62 -41.49 -74.07
C PHE A 5 40.10 -41.66 -74.00
N ILE A 6 39.59 -42.80 -74.50
CA ILE A 6 38.15 -43.11 -74.45
C ILE A 6 37.70 -43.34 -73.00
N LEU A 7 38.52 -44.01 -72.19
CA LEU A 7 38.21 -44.28 -70.79
C LEU A 7 38.21 -43.01 -69.93
N ILE A 8 39.12 -42.06 -70.20
CA ILE A 8 39.14 -40.74 -69.54
C ILE A 8 37.92 -39.91 -69.95
N LEU A 9 37.51 -39.94 -71.21
CA LEU A 9 36.33 -39.21 -71.70
C LEU A 9 35.03 -39.68 -71.01
N VAL A 10 34.88 -40.99 -70.78
CA VAL A 10 33.70 -41.57 -70.11
C VAL A 10 33.64 -41.17 -68.63
N ILE A 11 34.79 -41.11 -67.94
CA ILE A 11 34.84 -40.70 -66.51
C ILE A 11 34.48 -39.22 -66.34
N VAL A 12 34.96 -38.35 -67.23
CA VAL A 12 34.67 -36.90 -67.18
C VAL A 12 33.18 -36.62 -67.43
N LEU A 13 32.54 -37.37 -68.32
CA LEU A 13 31.10 -37.23 -68.59
C LEU A 13 30.22 -37.82 -67.48
N GLY A 14 30.71 -38.83 -66.74
CA GLY A 14 30.02 -39.43 -65.59
C GLY A 14 30.09 -38.62 -64.29
N ALA A 15 31.03 -37.67 -64.17
CA ALA A 15 31.20 -36.83 -62.99
C ALA A 15 30.39 -35.52 -63.03
N CYS A 16 29.64 -35.26 -64.11
CA CYS A 16 28.82 -34.07 -64.25
C CYS A 16 27.54 -34.21 -63.38
N VAL A 17 27.53 -33.55 -62.21
CA VAL A 17 26.33 -33.46 -61.36
C VAL A 17 25.25 -32.72 -62.16
N PRO A 18 24.03 -33.27 -62.29
CA PRO A 18 22.96 -32.62 -63.04
C PRO A 18 22.73 -31.21 -62.49
N ALA A 19 22.69 -30.19 -63.36
CA ALA A 19 22.57 -28.78 -62.98
C ALA A 19 21.41 -28.51 -61.99
N LYS A 20 20.34 -29.31 -62.09
CA LYS A 20 19.19 -29.28 -61.17
C LYS A 20 19.58 -29.61 -59.71
N LYS A 21 20.42 -30.64 -59.51
CA LYS A 21 20.86 -31.09 -58.19
C LYS A 21 21.86 -30.11 -57.56
N TYR A 22 22.66 -29.44 -58.39
CA TYR A 22 23.56 -28.38 -57.93
C TYR A 22 22.80 -27.15 -57.42
N HIS A 23 21.76 -26.72 -58.15
CA HIS A 23 20.89 -25.63 -57.69
C HIS A 23 20.14 -25.96 -56.40
N GLU A 24 19.65 -27.18 -56.25
CA GLU A 24 19.00 -27.65 -55.03
C GLU A 24 19.96 -27.61 -53.83
N LEU A 25 21.22 -28.02 -54.01
CA LEU A 25 22.24 -27.94 -52.96
C LEU A 25 22.59 -26.48 -52.59
N LEU A 26 22.67 -25.58 -53.57
CA LEU A 26 22.90 -24.16 -53.30
C LEU A 26 21.73 -23.53 -52.54
N ILE A 27 20.49 -23.85 -52.91
CA ILE A 27 19.29 -23.36 -52.21
C ILE A 27 19.30 -23.89 -50.78
N ASN A 28 19.55 -25.19 -50.57
CA ASN A 28 19.60 -25.78 -49.23
C ASN A 28 20.73 -25.22 -48.36
N GLN A 29 21.88 -24.89 -48.96
CA GLN A 29 22.97 -24.23 -48.26
C GLN A 29 22.57 -22.80 -47.85
N GLN A 30 21.89 -22.08 -48.74
CA GLN A 30 21.40 -20.74 -48.47
C GLN A 30 20.36 -20.77 -47.34
N THR A 31 19.36 -21.65 -47.42
CA THR A 31 18.33 -21.77 -46.38
C THR A 31 18.91 -22.16 -45.03
N CYS A 32 19.88 -23.07 -44.99
CA CYS A 32 20.56 -23.44 -43.75
C CYS A 32 21.29 -22.24 -43.10
N ASN A 33 21.91 -21.37 -43.91
CA ASN A 33 22.54 -20.15 -43.41
C ASN A 33 21.53 -19.11 -42.94
N ASP A 34 20.40 -18.97 -43.65
CA ASP A 34 19.33 -18.04 -43.28
C ASP A 34 18.64 -18.49 -41.98
N ASP A 35 18.32 -19.79 -41.85
CA ASP A 35 17.77 -20.39 -40.62
C ASP A 35 18.73 -20.20 -39.44
N LEU A 36 20.04 -20.39 -39.65
CA LEU A 36 21.05 -20.20 -38.60
C LEU A 36 21.09 -18.74 -38.12
N GLN A 37 20.97 -17.77 -39.04
CA GLN A 37 20.89 -16.36 -38.67
C GLN A 37 19.61 -16.06 -37.90
N GLU A 38 18.47 -16.59 -38.34
CA GLU A 38 17.20 -16.44 -37.63
C GLU A 38 17.31 -16.97 -36.20
N TYR A 39 17.76 -18.22 -36.01
CA TYR A 39 17.96 -18.79 -34.67
C TYR A 39 18.89 -17.95 -33.81
N LYS A 40 19.98 -17.41 -34.37
CA LYS A 40 20.92 -16.56 -33.63
C LYS A 40 20.25 -15.27 -33.14
N THR A 41 19.47 -14.61 -34.00
CA THR A 41 18.76 -13.38 -33.62
C THR A 41 17.68 -13.64 -32.56
N ILE A 42 16.97 -14.77 -32.65
CA ILE A 42 15.98 -15.19 -31.64
C ILE A 42 16.65 -15.40 -30.29
N VAL A 43 17.80 -16.09 -30.24
CA VAL A 43 18.52 -16.33 -28.98
C VAL A 43 19.06 -15.02 -28.39
N GLU A 44 19.65 -14.14 -29.21
CA GLU A 44 20.17 -12.86 -28.74
C GLU A 44 19.06 -11.96 -28.16
N THR A 45 17.93 -11.86 -28.85
CA THR A 45 16.78 -11.07 -28.39
C THR A 45 16.16 -11.63 -27.11
N GLN A 46 16.00 -12.95 -27.01
CA GLN A 46 15.51 -13.60 -25.79
C GLN A 46 16.47 -13.44 -24.62
N SER A 47 17.79 -13.52 -24.86
CA SER A 47 18.80 -13.32 -23.80
C SER A 47 18.75 -11.90 -23.23
N MET A 48 18.64 -10.88 -24.09
CA MET A 48 18.47 -9.49 -23.64
C MET A 48 17.17 -9.28 -22.85
N GLN A 49 16.06 -9.90 -23.28
CA GLN A 49 14.79 -9.83 -22.54
C GLN A 49 14.89 -10.49 -21.16
N LEU A 50 15.59 -11.62 -21.05
CA LEU A 50 15.82 -12.31 -19.78
C LEU A 50 16.67 -11.49 -18.81
N ASP A 51 17.69 -10.79 -19.31
CA ASP A 51 18.56 -9.98 -18.46
C ASP A 51 17.84 -8.73 -17.93
N VAL A 52 17.06 -8.05 -18.78
CA VAL A 52 16.19 -6.95 -18.33
C VAL A 52 15.15 -7.44 -17.31
N GLN A 53 14.55 -8.61 -17.53
CA GLN A 53 13.58 -9.17 -16.58
C GLN A 53 14.21 -9.50 -15.21
N LYS A 54 15.45 -10.03 -15.19
CA LYS A 54 16.16 -10.29 -13.93
C LYS A 54 16.43 -9.01 -13.16
N GLU A 55 16.90 -7.97 -13.83
CA GLU A 55 17.15 -6.66 -13.21
C GLU A 55 15.88 -6.07 -12.58
N ILE A 56 14.76 -6.11 -13.32
CA ILE A 56 13.46 -5.65 -12.81
C ILE A 56 13.02 -6.48 -11.59
N ILE A 57 13.22 -7.80 -11.61
CA ILE A 57 12.88 -8.68 -10.46
C ILE A 57 13.75 -8.35 -9.23
N GLU A 58 15.03 -8.04 -9.42
CA GLU A 58 15.92 -7.64 -8.32
C GLU A 58 15.47 -6.30 -7.71
N LEU A 59 15.16 -5.30 -8.54
CA LEU A 59 14.63 -4.01 -8.10
C LEU A 59 13.31 -4.17 -7.34
N LEU A 60 12.36 -4.93 -7.90
CA LEU A 60 11.08 -5.20 -7.25
C LEU A 60 11.24 -5.91 -5.90
N LYS A 61 12.20 -6.82 -5.79
CA LYS A 61 12.51 -7.53 -4.55
C LYS A 61 13.08 -6.58 -3.49
N GLU A 62 13.96 -5.67 -3.88
CA GLU A 62 14.50 -4.64 -3.00
C GLU A 62 13.38 -3.70 -2.50
N ASP A 63 12.59 -3.15 -3.42
CA ASP A 63 11.47 -2.26 -3.11
C ASP A 63 10.45 -2.91 -2.18
N THR A 64 10.07 -4.16 -2.48
CA THR A 64 9.12 -4.91 -1.64
C THR A 64 9.68 -5.18 -0.25
N THR A 65 10.98 -5.46 -0.15
CA THR A 65 11.65 -5.68 1.14
C THR A 65 11.70 -4.39 1.94
N ASN A 66 12.05 -3.27 1.30
CA ASN A 66 12.07 -1.95 1.92
C ASN A 66 10.67 -1.55 2.41
N TYR A 67 9.65 -1.67 1.55
CA TYR A 67 8.27 -1.39 1.90
C TYR A 67 7.78 -2.28 3.06
N GLY A 68 8.10 -3.57 3.05
CA GLY A 68 7.80 -4.49 4.14
C GLY A 68 8.47 -4.10 5.46
N ASN A 69 9.69 -3.58 5.41
CA ASN A 69 10.41 -3.09 6.59
C ASN A 69 9.80 -1.79 7.12
N GLN A 70 9.48 -0.83 6.25
CA GLN A 70 8.78 0.39 6.61
C GLN A 70 7.42 0.08 7.25
N TYR A 71 6.66 -0.85 6.67
CA TYR A 71 5.38 -1.28 7.22
C TYR A 71 5.53 -1.92 8.61
N ARG A 72 6.54 -2.77 8.83
CA ARG A 72 6.82 -3.35 10.16
C ARG A 72 7.17 -2.28 11.19
N VAL A 73 8.01 -1.31 10.82
CA VAL A 73 8.36 -0.18 11.69
C VAL A 73 7.14 0.67 12.00
N LEU A 74 6.33 0.99 11.00
CA LEU A 74 5.10 1.76 11.17
C LEU A 74 4.12 1.02 12.08
N LYS A 75 3.89 -0.28 11.85
CA LYS A 75 3.06 -1.12 12.70
C LYS A 75 3.57 -1.15 14.14
N ALA A 76 4.89 -1.26 14.35
CA ALA A 76 5.48 -1.21 15.68
C ALA A 76 5.26 0.15 16.35
N LYS A 77 5.36 1.27 15.61
CA LYS A 77 5.04 2.61 16.13
C LYS A 77 3.57 2.73 16.52
N TYR A 78 2.65 2.26 15.68
CA TYR A 78 1.22 2.25 16.02
C TYR A 78 0.93 1.36 17.23
N GLN A 79 1.57 0.18 17.33
CA GLN A 79 1.43 -0.67 18.50
C GLN A 79 1.99 -0.01 19.76
N GLN A 80 3.12 0.70 19.67
CA GLN A 80 3.66 1.49 20.78
C GLN A 80 2.74 2.65 21.16
N VAL A 81 2.16 3.36 20.19
CA VAL A 81 1.17 4.41 20.47
C VAL A 81 -0.09 3.81 21.09
N ASN A 82 -0.58 2.68 20.60
CA ASN A 82 -1.73 1.98 21.19
C ASN A 82 -1.45 1.36 22.58
N GLN A 83 -0.18 1.17 22.94
CA GLN A 83 0.25 0.70 24.26
C GLN A 83 0.62 1.88 25.19
N ALA A 84 1.08 3.00 24.64
CA ALA A 84 1.39 4.23 25.37
C ALA A 84 0.13 5.06 25.64
N ASP A 85 -0.82 5.02 24.72
CA ASP A 85 -2.24 5.28 24.96
C ASP A 85 -2.83 4.03 25.62
N ASN A 86 -2.40 3.72 26.86
CA ASN A 86 -3.31 3.35 27.95
C ASN A 86 -2.66 2.79 29.25
N PRO A 87 -3.01 3.38 30.42
CA PRO A 87 -3.49 2.63 31.57
C PRO A 87 -4.98 2.20 31.45
N PHE A 88 -5.63 2.43 30.30
CA PHE A 88 -7.08 2.23 30.10
C PHE A 88 -7.49 1.60 28.74
N ASN A 89 -6.91 0.46 28.30
CA ASN A 89 -7.45 -0.27 27.13
C ASN A 89 -7.78 -1.72 27.47
N SER A 90 -9.02 -1.94 27.88
CA SER A 90 -9.71 -3.19 27.54
C SER A 90 -11.23 -3.04 27.71
N SER A 91 -11.88 -2.17 26.93
CA SER A 91 -13.30 -2.36 26.56
C SER A 91 -13.86 -1.19 25.76
N LYS A 92 -14.21 -1.41 24.48
CA LYS A 92 -15.38 -0.78 23.84
C LYS A 92 -15.46 0.76 23.98
N GLU A 93 -14.36 1.46 23.79
CA GLU A 93 -14.35 2.93 23.82
C GLU A 93 -14.44 3.48 22.39
N LEU A 94 -15.45 4.31 22.12
CA LEU A 94 -15.72 4.88 20.79
C LEU A 94 -14.90 6.15 20.52
N GLY A 95 -14.15 6.65 21.51
CA GLY A 95 -13.44 7.93 21.50
C GLY A 95 -11.93 7.83 21.35
N SER A 96 -11.34 8.66 20.48
CA SER A 96 -9.89 8.83 20.35
C SER A 96 -9.52 10.30 20.18
N GLY A 97 -8.49 10.75 20.90
CA GLY A 97 -7.99 12.12 20.83
C GLY A 97 -6.73 12.28 21.69
N ALA A 98 -5.72 12.98 21.18
CA ALA A 98 -4.54 13.30 21.97
C ALA A 98 -4.92 14.32 23.04
N GLY A 99 -4.46 14.13 24.28
CA GLY A 99 -4.42 15.21 25.26
C GLY A 99 -3.74 16.43 24.61
N GLY A 100 -4.34 17.60 24.80
CA GLY A 100 -4.06 18.80 24.01
C GLY A 100 -2.57 19.16 23.90
N MET A 101 -2.25 19.84 22.80
CA MET A 101 -0.93 20.38 22.53
C MET A 101 -0.71 21.58 23.45
N ASN A 102 0.22 21.46 24.40
CA ASN A 102 0.55 22.57 25.28
C ASN A 102 1.55 23.53 24.61
N ASP A 103 1.16 24.78 24.60
CA ASP A 103 2.02 25.95 24.66
C ASP A 103 3.01 25.86 25.84
N LEU A 104 4.22 25.42 25.53
CA LEU A 104 5.52 25.75 26.14
C LEU A 104 5.79 25.57 27.64
N ARG A 105 4.86 25.38 28.60
CA ARG A 105 5.24 25.22 30.04
C ARG A 105 4.35 24.35 30.94
N GLY A 106 3.37 23.61 30.41
CA GLY A 106 2.51 22.72 31.22
C GLY A 106 2.65 21.24 30.87
N LYS A 107 2.37 20.32 31.81
CA LYS A 107 2.03 18.92 31.46
C LYS A 107 0.64 18.90 30.78
N PRO A 108 0.42 18.13 29.71
CA PRO A 108 -0.88 18.04 29.06
C PRO A 108 -1.90 17.45 30.02
N ARG A 109 -3.11 18.00 30.02
CA ARG A 109 -4.21 17.46 30.83
C ARG A 109 -4.60 16.11 30.25
N MET A 110 -4.56 15.06 31.08
CA MET A 110 -4.91 13.72 30.62
C MET A 110 -6.43 13.54 30.61
N ARG A 111 -6.94 12.80 29.63
CA ARG A 111 -8.34 12.36 29.61
C ARG A 111 -8.50 11.20 30.59
N LEU A 112 -9.55 11.24 31.41
CA LEU A 112 -9.86 10.23 32.42
C LEU A 112 -10.93 9.24 31.96
N ALA A 113 -11.84 9.66 31.07
CA ALA A 113 -12.91 8.81 30.56
C ALA A 113 -13.22 9.12 29.10
N ASN A 114 -13.37 8.06 28.31
CA ASN A 114 -13.85 8.10 26.93
C ASN A 114 -15.37 7.87 26.86
N LEU A 115 -15.95 8.19 25.70
CA LEU A 115 -17.31 7.80 25.36
C LEU A 115 -17.38 6.26 25.23
N SER A 116 -18.27 5.64 26.00
CA SER A 116 -18.50 4.19 25.96
C SER A 116 -19.88 3.83 25.43
N SER A 117 -20.84 4.76 25.50
CA SER A 117 -22.19 4.53 24.98
C SER A 117 -22.22 4.49 23.46
N ILE A 118 -22.92 3.48 22.92
CA ILE A 118 -23.20 3.35 21.49
C ILE A 118 -24.48 4.13 21.20
N PRO A 119 -24.51 5.00 20.18
CA PRO A 119 -25.71 5.71 19.79
C PRO A 119 -26.78 4.73 19.25
N GLU A 120 -28.03 4.99 19.58
CA GLU A 120 -29.20 4.21 19.17
C GLU A 120 -29.60 4.52 17.73
N THR A 121 -29.20 5.67 17.19
CA THR A 121 -29.54 6.07 15.83
C THR A 121 -29.00 5.05 14.80
N PRO A 122 -29.88 4.46 13.96
CA PRO A 122 -29.48 3.44 12.99
C PRO A 122 -28.58 4.02 11.90
N HIS A 123 -27.53 3.30 11.55
CA HIS A 123 -26.57 3.71 10.51
C HIS A 123 -25.89 2.51 9.85
N THR A 124 -25.75 2.57 8.53
CA THR A 124 -25.28 1.44 7.69
C THR A 124 -23.77 1.43 7.47
N ASP A 125 -23.12 2.57 7.60
CA ASP A 125 -21.70 2.75 7.31
C ASP A 125 -20.90 3.10 8.57
N ILE A 126 -19.59 2.89 8.55
CA ILE A 126 -18.72 3.35 9.65
C ILE A 126 -18.70 4.88 9.64
N VAL A 127 -19.16 5.48 10.74
CA VAL A 127 -19.27 6.92 10.88
C VAL A 127 -18.14 7.45 11.77
N VAL A 128 -17.46 8.49 11.30
CA VAL A 128 -16.49 9.26 12.09
C VAL A 128 -17.05 10.66 12.31
N ILE A 129 -17.08 11.11 13.55
CA ILE A 129 -17.50 12.47 13.91
C ILE A 129 -16.37 13.14 14.68
N ALA A 130 -15.89 14.26 14.15
CA ALA A 130 -14.84 15.05 14.77
C ALA A 130 -15.44 16.17 15.62
N PHE A 131 -14.97 16.31 16.85
CA PHE A 131 -15.41 17.30 17.81
C PHE A 131 -14.23 18.12 18.35
N SER A 132 -14.55 19.34 18.77
CA SER A 132 -13.72 20.20 19.60
C SER A 132 -14.42 20.41 20.95
N LEU A 133 -13.79 19.92 22.01
CA LEU A 133 -14.31 19.91 23.37
C LEU A 133 -13.72 21.08 24.16
N VAL A 134 -14.55 21.81 24.89
CA VAL A 134 -14.11 22.82 25.84
C VAL A 134 -14.24 22.26 27.24
N VAL A 135 -13.14 22.22 27.98
CA VAL A 135 -13.05 21.61 29.30
C VAL A 135 -12.74 22.67 30.35
N ASN A 136 -13.49 22.68 31.45
CA ASN A 136 -13.28 23.62 32.55
C ASN A 136 -12.15 23.19 33.52
N ASP A 137 -11.84 24.02 34.51
CA ASP A 137 -10.87 23.75 35.57
C ASP A 137 -11.15 22.47 36.38
N ARG A 138 -12.41 22.04 36.47
CA ARG A 138 -12.83 20.80 37.13
C ARG A 138 -12.68 19.55 36.25
N GLY A 139 -12.24 19.69 35.00
CA GLY A 139 -12.07 18.55 34.08
C GLY A 139 -13.38 18.06 33.45
N LYS A 140 -14.45 18.86 33.53
CA LYS A 140 -15.74 18.55 32.89
C LYS A 140 -15.80 19.23 31.52
N VAL A 141 -16.31 18.51 30.53
CA VAL A 141 -16.65 19.09 29.22
C VAL A 141 -17.87 20.01 29.39
N VAL A 142 -17.70 21.29 29.08
CA VAL A 142 -18.76 22.32 29.17
C VAL A 142 -19.35 22.65 27.81
N ARG A 143 -18.57 22.51 26.73
CA ARG A 143 -19.04 22.75 25.37
C ARG A 143 -18.44 21.72 24.42
N VAL A 144 -19.22 21.37 23.40
CA VAL A 144 -18.84 20.44 22.34
C VAL A 144 -19.23 21.07 21.01
N ASN A 145 -18.24 21.31 20.17
CA ASN A 145 -18.42 21.86 18.82
C ASN A 145 -18.08 20.78 17.80
N VAL A 146 -18.90 20.66 16.76
CA VAL A 146 -18.65 19.71 15.66
C VAL A 146 -17.65 20.35 14.70
N ARG A 147 -16.68 19.56 14.24
CA ARG A 147 -15.75 19.95 13.17
C ARG A 147 -16.12 19.25 11.88
N ASN A 148 -16.40 20.03 10.85
CA ASN A 148 -16.77 19.50 9.54
C ASN A 148 -15.59 18.83 8.83
N GLU A 149 -14.36 19.29 9.08
CA GLU A 149 -13.13 18.84 8.40
C GLU A 149 -12.79 17.35 8.64
N GLY A 150 -13.40 16.69 9.63
CA GLY A 150 -13.16 15.28 9.95
C GLY A 150 -14.43 14.47 10.20
N THR A 151 -15.60 15.02 9.88
CA THR A 151 -16.90 14.35 10.09
C THR A 151 -17.38 13.74 8.78
N THR A 152 -17.70 12.44 8.79
CA THR A 152 -18.10 11.68 7.59
C THR A 152 -19.61 11.51 7.45
N THR A 153 -20.40 12.01 8.41
CA THR A 153 -21.87 11.93 8.41
C THR A 153 -22.52 13.30 8.36
N ASN A 154 -23.66 13.38 7.67
CA ASN A 154 -24.55 14.55 7.70
C ASN A 154 -25.81 14.31 8.54
N ASN A 155 -25.89 13.18 9.25
CA ASN A 155 -27.06 12.85 10.07
C ASN A 155 -27.04 13.66 11.38
N GLN A 156 -27.78 14.77 11.39
CA GLN A 156 -27.81 15.68 12.54
C GLN A 156 -28.29 15.01 13.83
N LYS A 157 -29.22 14.05 13.75
CA LYS A 157 -29.75 13.33 14.93
C LYS A 157 -28.64 12.52 15.62
N LEU A 158 -27.85 11.81 14.83
CA LEU A 158 -26.71 11.03 15.33
C LEU A 158 -25.65 11.95 15.95
N ILE A 159 -25.37 13.08 15.30
CA ILE A 159 -24.40 14.06 15.79
C ILE A 159 -24.86 14.65 17.14
N ASP A 160 -26.13 15.03 17.25
CA ASP A 160 -26.68 15.61 18.47
C ASP A 160 -26.72 14.59 19.62
N GLU A 161 -27.09 13.34 19.34
CA GLU A 161 -27.06 12.24 20.31
C GLU A 161 -25.64 12.01 20.85
N VAL A 162 -24.66 11.87 19.96
CA VAL A 162 -23.26 11.67 20.35
C VAL A 162 -22.73 12.87 21.14
N LYS A 163 -23.15 14.08 20.79
CA LYS A 163 -22.81 15.31 21.51
C LYS A 163 -23.30 15.28 22.97
N GLU A 164 -24.53 14.83 23.20
CA GLU A 164 -25.08 14.70 24.56
C GLU A 164 -24.34 13.63 25.38
N LEU A 165 -24.02 12.50 24.75
CA LEU A 165 -23.27 11.44 25.42
C LEU A 165 -21.86 11.90 25.81
N ILE A 166 -21.18 12.66 24.94
CA ILE A 166 -19.86 13.23 25.23
C ILE A 166 -19.91 14.17 26.45
N LEU A 167 -20.92 15.04 26.53
CA LEU A 167 -21.08 15.96 27.68
C LEU A 167 -21.27 15.23 29.02
N LYS A 168 -21.80 14.01 28.97
CA LYS A 168 -22.10 13.19 30.15
C LYS A 168 -20.94 12.30 30.57
N GLU A 169 -20.28 11.66 29.61
CA GLU A 169 -19.32 10.57 29.86
C GLU A 169 -17.86 11.03 29.83
N VAL A 170 -17.52 11.97 28.95
CA VAL A 170 -16.12 12.37 28.75
C VAL A 170 -15.67 13.28 29.88
N LYS A 171 -14.56 12.90 30.51
CA LYS A 171 -13.95 13.63 31.63
C LYS A 171 -12.45 13.72 31.46
N TYR A 172 -11.87 14.79 31.95
CA TYR A 172 -10.44 15.07 31.96
C TYR A 172 -9.96 15.33 33.38
N GLU A 173 -8.64 15.33 33.57
CA GLU A 173 -8.04 15.66 34.86
C GLU A 173 -8.43 17.08 35.30
N PRO A 174 -8.85 17.25 36.58
CA PRO A 174 -9.09 18.57 37.13
C PRO A 174 -7.76 19.32 37.29
N LYS A 175 -7.75 20.58 36.87
CA LYS A 175 -6.64 21.50 36.99
C LYS A 175 -7.18 22.80 37.58
N MET A 176 -7.24 22.84 38.90
CA MET A 176 -7.86 23.94 39.66
C MET A 176 -7.24 25.28 39.26
N GLY A 177 -8.08 26.25 38.89
CA GLY A 177 -7.63 27.58 38.46
C GLY A 177 -7.12 27.66 37.01
N ALA A 178 -7.18 26.58 36.23
CA ALA A 178 -6.91 26.64 34.80
C ALA A 178 -8.03 27.35 34.05
N ARG A 179 -7.67 28.02 32.95
CA ARG A 179 -8.67 28.53 31.99
C ARG A 179 -9.32 27.36 31.26
N GLU A 180 -10.44 27.63 30.60
CA GLU A 180 -11.04 26.66 29.70
C GLU A 180 -10.05 26.28 28.59
N GLU A 181 -9.80 24.98 28.45
CA GLU A 181 -8.87 24.41 27.47
C GLU A 181 -9.66 23.68 26.39
N MET A 182 -9.19 23.76 25.14
CA MET A 182 -9.83 23.11 23.99
C MET A 182 -9.10 21.81 23.62
N PHE A 183 -9.85 20.75 23.35
CA PHE A 183 -9.32 19.43 23.00
C PHE A 183 -10.00 18.88 21.75
N ASP A 184 -9.20 18.29 20.88
CA ASP A 184 -9.69 17.58 19.71
C ASP A 184 -10.10 16.16 20.10
N TYR A 185 -11.28 15.75 19.65
CA TYR A 185 -11.86 14.46 20.00
C TYR A 185 -12.61 13.86 18.81
N ASN A 186 -12.23 12.66 18.42
CA ASN A 186 -12.87 11.94 17.32
C ASN A 186 -13.65 10.75 17.89
N VAL A 187 -14.86 10.57 17.38
CA VAL A 187 -15.71 9.41 17.70
C VAL A 187 -15.83 8.55 16.46
N THR A 188 -15.56 7.26 16.60
CA THR A 188 -15.78 6.26 15.55
C THR A 188 -16.91 5.33 15.96
N ILE A 189 -17.95 5.27 15.14
CA ILE A 189 -19.18 4.54 15.40
C ILE A 189 -19.27 3.40 14.38
N GLN A 190 -19.46 2.19 14.88
CA GLN A 190 -19.62 0.98 14.07
C GLN A 190 -21.09 0.80 13.69
N PRO A 191 -21.38 0.35 12.46
CA PRO A 191 -22.74 0.20 11.96
C PRO A 191 -23.59 -0.71 12.86
N ASN A 192 -24.89 -0.39 12.98
CA ASN A 192 -25.86 -1.10 13.81
C ASN A 192 -27.15 -1.48 13.07
#